data_AF-C7NXX5-F1
#
_entry.id   AF-C7NXX5-F1
#
_cell.length_a   1.000
_cell.length_b   1.000
_cell.length_c   1.000
_cell.angle_alpha   90.00
_cell.angle_beta   90.00
_cell.angle_gamma   90.00
#
_symmetry.space_group_name_H-M   'P 1'
#
loop_
_entity.id
_entity.type
_entity.pdbx_description
1 polymer ?
#
loop_
_entity_poly.entity_id
_entity_poly.type
_entity_poly.pdbx_seq_one_letter_code
_entity_poly.pdbx_strand_id
1 'polypeptide(L)'
;MREELTARQRVEKREQYSQWINRSVGFGVLSFFVATALWMLTDRAVVLFAGLGLYWLGCLGMAVGYWQSPVSVGDELERRMEREASQTTFLFVTVVTILGLPADVVLSTTGVYTAPAAVRGALWGYLLLILVFGAVHWFVKRQYE
;
A
#
# COMPACT_ATOMS: atom_id res chain seq x y z
N MET A 1 -11.12 -32.88 -11.90
CA MET A 1 -11.58 -33.42 -10.60
C MET A 1 -10.96 -32.53 -9.53
N ARG A 2 -11.70 -31.55 -8.98
CA ARG A 2 -11.21 -30.78 -7.82
C ARG A 2 -11.59 -31.60 -6.60
N GLU A 3 -10.61 -32.19 -5.92
CA GLU A 3 -10.85 -32.78 -4.61
C GLU A 3 -11.50 -31.72 -3.72
N GLU A 4 -12.65 -32.05 -3.12
CA GLU A 4 -13.24 -31.21 -2.10
C GLU A 4 -12.29 -31.21 -0.89
N LEU A 5 -11.49 -30.15 -0.79
CA LEU A 5 -10.65 -29.91 0.38
C LEU A 5 -11.55 -29.92 1.62
N THR A 6 -11.19 -30.75 2.59
CA THR A 6 -11.86 -30.74 3.89
C THR A 6 -11.74 -29.35 4.54
N ALA A 7 -12.68 -29.00 5.43
CA ALA A 7 -12.69 -27.68 6.08
C ALA A 7 -11.34 -27.34 6.73
N ARG A 8 -10.66 -28.33 7.32
CA ARG A 8 -9.34 -28.17 7.94
C ARG A 8 -8.24 -27.88 6.91
N GLN A 9 -8.21 -28.62 5.81
CA GLN A 9 -7.22 -28.41 4.73
C GLN A 9 -7.40 -27.06 4.04
N ARG A 10 -8.65 -26.56 3.93
CA ARG A 10 -8.94 -25.23 3.38
C ARG A 10 -8.34 -24.13 4.26
N VAL A 11 -8.47 -24.24 5.58
CA VAL A 11 -7.90 -23.28 6.54
C VAL A 11 -6.36 -23.31 6.48
N GLU A 12 -5.76 -24.50 6.51
CA GLU A 12 -4.30 -24.65 6.45
C GLU A 12 -3.72 -24.08 5.16
N LYS A 13 -4.34 -24.36 4.00
CA LYS A 13 -3.93 -23.78 2.71
C LYS A 13 -4.06 -22.27 2.69
N ARG A 14 -5.15 -21.73 3.24
CA ARG A 14 -5.34 -20.28 3.35
C ARG A 14 -4.22 -19.64 4.16
N GLU A 15 -3.91 -20.18 5.34
CA GLU A 15 -2.85 -19.65 6.21
C GLU A 15 -1.48 -19.73 5.53
N GLN A 16 -1.20 -20.84 4.83
CA GLN A 16 0.03 -21.02 4.05
C GLN A 16 0.19 -19.95 2.96
N TYR A 17 -0.84 -19.71 2.16
CA TYR A 17 -0.80 -18.70 1.09
C TYR A 17 -0.77 -17.27 1.65
N SER A 18 -1.54 -16.98 2.70
CA SER A 18 -1.50 -15.67 3.38
C SER A 18 -0.11 -15.37 3.92
N GLN A 19 0.50 -16.32 4.62
CA GLN A 19 1.85 -16.18 5.15
C GLN A 19 2.89 -16.01 4.03
N TRP A 20 2.76 -16.76 2.92
CA TRP A 20 3.66 -16.61 1.78
C TRP A 20 3.55 -15.22 1.13
N ILE A 21 2.33 -14.76 0.88
CA ILE A 21 2.06 -13.42 0.32
C ILE A 21 2.65 -12.35 1.24
N ASN A 22 2.32 -12.38 2.53
CA ASN A 22 2.80 -11.40 3.50
C ASN A 22 4.32 -11.39 3.63
N ARG A 23 4.97 -12.56 3.60
CA ARG A 23 6.43 -12.66 3.58
C ARG A 23 7.04 -12.11 2.31
N SER A 24 6.43 -12.37 1.15
CA SER A 24 6.92 -11.90 -0.15
C SER A 24 6.87 -10.37 -0.24
N VAL A 25 5.73 -9.77 0.11
CA VAL A 25 5.57 -8.31 0.16
C VAL A 25 6.49 -7.71 1.22
N GLY A 26 6.46 -8.27 2.43
CA GLY A 26 7.27 -7.78 3.55
C GLY A 26 8.76 -7.77 3.23
N PHE A 27 9.27 -8.84 2.61
CA PHE A 27 10.66 -8.91 2.17
C PHE A 27 10.96 -7.92 1.04
N GLY A 28 10.09 -7.81 0.04
CA GLY A 28 10.24 -6.84 -1.05
C GLY A 28 10.32 -5.41 -0.54
N VAL A 29 9.36 -5.01 0.31
CA VAL A 29 9.32 -3.68 0.94
C VAL A 29 10.57 -3.44 1.78
N LEU A 30 10.91 -4.37 2.69
CA LEU A 30 12.08 -4.23 3.56
C LEU A 30 13.38 -4.09 2.75
N SER A 31 13.54 -4.88 1.69
CA SER A 31 14.73 -4.84 0.84
C SER A 31 14.93 -3.47 0.18
N PHE A 32 13.85 -2.81 -0.24
CA PHE A 32 13.92 -1.48 -0.84
C PHE A 32 14.29 -0.41 0.19
N PHE A 33 13.73 -0.47 1.40
CA PHE A 33 14.09 0.45 2.47
C PHE A 33 15.56 0.29 2.89
N VAL A 34 16.03 -0.94 3.05
CA VAL A 34 17.44 -1.23 3.35
C VAL A 34 18.35 -0.74 2.23
N ALA A 35 18.01 -1.01 0.97
CA ALA A 35 18.77 -0.53 -0.18
C ALA A 35 18.81 0.99 -0.27
N THR A 36 17.70 1.67 0.06
CA THR A 36 17.62 3.13 0.11
C THR A 36 18.54 3.69 1.18
N ALA A 37 18.51 3.11 2.39
CA ALA A 37 19.41 3.51 3.48
C ALA A 37 20.89 3.29 3.12
N LEU A 38 21.22 2.15 2.49
CA LEU A 38 22.57 1.87 2.03
C LEU A 38 23.01 2.80 0.90
N TRP A 39 22.11 3.15 -0.02
CA TRP A 39 22.38 4.13 -1.05
C TRP A 39 22.69 5.50 -0.44
N MET A 40 21.94 5.97 0.56
CA MET A 40 22.22 7.23 1.27
C MET A 40 23.60 7.25 1.95
N LEU A 41 24.15 6.09 2.31
CA LEU A 41 25.47 5.98 2.94
C LEU A 41 26.63 5.78 1.95
N THR A 42 26.35 5.24 0.76
CA THR A 42 27.39 4.79 -0.19
C THR A 42 27.36 5.53 -1.52
N ASP A 43 26.29 6.27 -1.82
CA ASP A 43 25.99 6.94 -3.10
C ASP A 43 26.02 6.02 -4.34
N ARG A 44 26.00 4.69 -4.14
CA ARG A 44 26.03 3.72 -5.23
C ARG A 44 24.62 3.42 -5.75
N ALA A 45 24.28 4.00 -6.90
CA ALA A 45 22.98 3.81 -7.54
C ALA A 45 22.62 2.32 -7.80
N VAL A 46 23.62 1.46 -8.04
CA VAL A 46 23.42 0.02 -8.26
C VAL A 46 22.73 -0.65 -7.07
N VAL A 47 23.04 -0.23 -5.84
CA VAL A 47 22.42 -0.79 -4.62
C VAL A 47 20.93 -0.46 -4.57
N LEU A 48 20.58 0.79 -4.90
CA LEU A 48 19.20 1.25 -4.95
C LEU A 48 18.40 0.47 -6.01
N PHE A 49 18.94 0.31 -7.22
CA PHE A 49 18.28 -0.43 -8.29
C PHE A 49 18.12 -1.93 -7.96
N ALA A 50 19.10 -2.53 -7.27
CA ALA A 50 18.97 -3.90 -6.80
C ALA A 50 17.82 -4.04 -5.78
N GLY A 51 17.72 -3.13 -4.81
CA GLY A 51 16.60 -3.10 -3.87
C GLY A 51 15.25 -2.87 -4.54
N LEU A 52 15.19 -1.98 -5.53
CA LEU A 52 13.98 -1.76 -6.33
C LEU A 52 13.57 -3.02 -7.10
N GLY A 53 14.54 -3.74 -7.68
CA GLY A 53 14.30 -5.03 -8.31
C GLY A 53 13.72 -6.07 -7.34
N LEU A 54 14.27 -6.17 -6.14
CA LEU A 54 13.77 -7.07 -5.09
C LEU A 54 12.36 -6.68 -4.62
N TYR A 55 12.06 -5.39 -4.52
CA TYR A 55 10.71 -4.91 -4.24
C TYR A 55 9.69 -5.37 -5.28
N TRP A 56 10.02 -5.22 -6.56
CA TRP A 56 9.17 -5.67 -7.65
C TRP A 56 9.02 -7.19 -7.66
N LEU A 57 10.09 -7.94 -7.37
CA LEU A 57 10.01 -9.40 -7.21
C LEU A 57 9.08 -9.80 -6.05
N GLY A 58 9.09 -9.06 -4.94
CA GLY A 58 8.12 -9.25 -3.85
C GLY A 58 6.68 -8.99 -4.29
N CYS A 59 6.44 -7.92 -5.05
CA CYS A 59 5.12 -7.62 -5.62
C CYS A 59 4.65 -8.72 -6.59
N LEU A 60 5.55 -9.23 -7.43
CA LEU A 60 5.25 -10.34 -8.34
C LEU A 60 4.97 -11.63 -7.55
N GLY A 61 5.73 -11.92 -6.49
CA GLY A 61 5.48 -13.06 -5.62
C GLY A 61 4.10 -13.02 -4.97
N MET A 62 3.67 -11.83 -4.51
CA MET A 62 2.29 -11.61 -4.06
C MET A 62 1.26 -11.88 -5.17
N ALA A 63 1.47 -11.32 -6.37
CA ALA A 63 0.54 -11.48 -7.48
C ALA A 63 0.37 -12.96 -7.87
N VAL A 64 1.48 -13.70 -7.94
CA VAL A 64 1.48 -15.15 -8.17
C VAL A 64 0.76 -15.87 -7.03
N GLY A 65 0.97 -15.45 -5.78
CA GLY A 65 0.29 -16.02 -4.62
C GLY A 65 -1.23 -15.89 -4.67
N TYR A 66 -1.73 -14.72 -5.03
CA TYR A 66 -3.17 -14.55 -5.24
C TYR A 66 -3.68 -15.36 -6.43
N TRP A 67 -2.95 -15.41 -7.53
CA TRP A 67 -3.40 -16.11 -8.74
C TRP A 67 -3.43 -17.64 -8.57
N GLN A 68 -2.47 -18.19 -7.83
CA GLN A 68 -2.37 -19.63 -7.59
C GLN A 68 -3.18 -20.12 -6.38
N SER A 69 -3.67 -19.22 -5.53
CA SER A 69 -4.41 -19.63 -4.34
C SER A 69 -5.71 -20.35 -4.74
N PRO A 70 -5.91 -21.62 -4.31
CA PRO A 70 -7.13 -22.36 -4.61
C PRO A 70 -8.33 -21.89 -3.77
N VAL A 71 -8.10 -21.02 -2.78
CA VAL A 71 -9.06 -20.58 -1.78
C VAL A 71 -8.97 -19.06 -1.58
N SER A 72 -10.04 -18.42 -1.12
CA SER A 72 -9.98 -17.00 -0.77
C SER A 72 -9.03 -16.80 0.42
N VAL A 73 -8.03 -15.95 0.24
CA VAL A 73 -6.96 -15.73 1.22
C VAL A 73 -7.47 -14.98 2.47
N GLY A 74 -8.52 -14.18 2.35
CA GLY A 74 -9.13 -13.44 3.47
C GLY A 74 -10.38 -14.10 4.07
N ASP A 75 -10.50 -14.07 5.39
CA ASP A 75 -11.73 -14.41 6.13
C ASP A 75 -12.53 -13.16 6.53
N GLU A 76 -13.67 -13.36 7.17
CA GLU A 76 -14.53 -12.26 7.61
C GLU A 76 -13.88 -11.38 8.69
N LEU A 77 -13.05 -11.95 9.58
CA LEU A 77 -12.39 -11.21 10.65
C LEU A 77 -11.29 -10.31 10.08
N GLU A 78 -10.46 -10.87 9.20
CA GLU A 78 -9.40 -10.19 8.47
C GLU A 78 -9.98 -9.05 7.63
N ARG A 79 -11.09 -9.26 6.92
CA ARG A 79 -11.79 -8.18 6.21
C ARG A 79 -12.29 -7.07 7.12
N ARG A 80 -12.75 -7.40 8.34
CA ARG A 80 -13.15 -6.38 9.32
C ARG A 80 -11.94 -5.58 9.80
N MET A 81 -10.84 -6.25 10.15
CA MET A 81 -9.59 -5.60 10.54
C MET A 81 -9.04 -4.71 9.41
N GLU A 82 -9.00 -5.22 8.17
CA GLU A 82 -8.57 -4.46 6.99
C GLU A 82 -9.44 -3.22 6.76
N ARG A 83 -10.76 -3.34 6.93
CA ARG A 83 -11.68 -2.21 6.80
C ARG A 83 -11.41 -1.14 7.85
N GLU A 84 -11.23 -1.53 9.11
CA GLU A 84 -10.94 -0.59 10.20
C GLU A 84 -9.57 0.08 10.04
N ALA A 85 -8.56 -0.69 9.66
CA ALA A 85 -7.22 -0.17 9.36
C ALA A 85 -7.26 0.80 8.16
N SER A 86 -7.99 0.45 7.10
CA SER A 86 -8.14 1.30 5.91
C SER A 86 -8.88 2.59 6.23
N GLN A 87 -9.94 2.53 7.04
CA GLN A 87 -10.70 3.70 7.47
C GLN A 87 -9.85 4.64 8.33
N THR A 88 -9.09 4.08 9.28
CA THR A 88 -8.18 4.85 10.13
C THR A 88 -7.05 5.50 9.32
N THR A 89 -6.47 4.74 8.38
CA THR A 89 -5.42 5.25 7.48
C THR A 89 -5.96 6.36 6.58
N PHE A 90 -7.16 6.18 6.01
CA PHE A 90 -7.79 7.19 5.16
C PHE A 90 -8.10 8.47 5.96
N LEU A 91 -8.58 8.34 7.19
CA LEU A 91 -8.80 9.48 8.08
C LEU A 91 -7.48 10.24 8.33
N PHE A 92 -6.41 9.53 8.66
CA PHE A 92 -5.10 10.13 8.87
C PHE A 92 -4.61 10.90 7.63
N VAL A 93 -4.63 10.26 6.45
CA VAL A 93 -4.24 10.88 5.17
C VAL A 93 -5.10 12.12 4.88
N THR A 94 -6.39 12.05 5.16
CA THR A 94 -7.33 13.17 5.00
C THR A 94 -6.97 14.35 5.90
N VAL A 95 -6.74 14.10 7.19
CA VAL A 95 -6.36 15.15 8.15
C VAL A 95 -5.04 15.80 7.73
N VAL A 96 -4.02 15.00 7.39
CA VAL A 96 -2.72 15.51 6.91
C VAL A 96 -2.89 16.37 5.67
N THR A 97 -3.75 15.97 4.74
CA THR A 97 -3.99 16.72 3.49
C THR A 97 -4.75 18.03 3.74
N ILE A 98 -5.80 17.99 4.55
CA ILE A 98 -6.64 19.16 4.89
C ILE A 98 -5.83 20.24 5.61
N LEU A 99 -4.88 19.84 6.47
CA LEU A 99 -4.03 20.79 7.17
C LEU A 99 -2.79 21.18 6.33
N GLY A 100 -2.16 20.20 5.68
CA GLY A 100 -0.89 20.37 5.00
C GLY A 100 -0.98 21.20 3.73
N LEU A 101 -2.02 21.02 2.91
CA LEU A 101 -2.15 21.76 1.65
C LEU A 101 -2.41 23.26 1.87
N PRO A 102 -3.38 23.69 2.70
CA PRO A 102 -3.56 25.11 2.99
C PRO A 102 -2.31 25.73 3.63
N ALA A 103 -1.62 25.00 4.51
CA ALA A 103 -0.36 25.46 5.09
C ALA A 103 0.72 25.68 4.03
N ASP A 104 0.95 24.73 3.10
CA ASP A 104 1.91 24.90 2.00
C ASP A 104 1.53 26.10 1.11
N VAL A 105 0.25 26.27 0.78
CA VAL A 105 -0.23 27.42 -0.03
C VAL A 105 0.02 28.75 0.69
N VAL A 106 -0.38 28.90 1.95
CA VAL A 106 -0.20 30.16 2.70
C VAL A 106 1.28 30.46 2.91
N LEU A 107 2.07 29.48 3.34
CA LEU A 107 3.49 29.69 3.64
C LEU A 107 4.31 30.00 2.38
N SER A 108 3.99 29.33 1.26
CA SER A 108 4.71 29.57 -0.01
C SER A 108 4.33 30.90 -0.64
N THR A 109 3.05 31.28 -0.62
CA THR A 109 2.59 32.56 -1.21
C THR A 109 3.04 33.78 -0.40
N THR A 110 3.15 33.65 0.91
CA THR A 110 3.68 34.71 1.78
C THR A 110 5.21 34.78 1.79
N GLY A 111 5.90 33.81 1.16
CA GLY A 111 7.35 33.74 1.11
C GLY A 111 8.01 33.34 2.44
N VAL A 112 7.22 32.95 3.45
CA VAL A 112 7.73 32.55 4.77
C VAL A 112 8.48 31.22 4.68
N TYR A 113 7.95 30.25 3.94
CA TYR A 113 8.56 28.93 3.79
C TYR A 113 8.09 28.24 2.51
N THR A 114 9.00 27.57 1.82
CA THR A 114 8.69 26.72 0.68
C THR A 114 9.07 25.27 1.00
N ALA A 115 8.07 24.38 1.05
CA ALA A 115 8.31 22.97 1.30
C ALA A 115 9.19 22.35 0.18
N PRO A 116 10.10 21.40 0.51
CA PRO A 116 10.84 20.65 -0.49
C PRO A 116 9.90 20.00 -1.51
N ALA A 117 10.32 19.93 -2.77
CA ALA A 117 9.50 19.42 -3.86
C ALA A 117 8.93 18.01 -3.59
N ALA A 118 9.70 17.15 -2.91
CA ALA A 118 9.25 15.82 -2.51
C ALA A 118 8.09 15.85 -1.51
N VAL A 119 8.18 16.71 -0.48
CA VAL A 119 7.12 16.86 0.55
C VAL A 119 5.86 17.44 -0.08
N ARG A 120 6.03 18.47 -0.91
CA ARG A 120 4.91 19.07 -1.65
C ARG A 120 4.26 18.03 -2.57
N GLY A 121 5.05 17.30 -3.34
CA GLY A 121 4.57 16.22 -4.21
C GLY A 121 3.78 15.16 -3.45
N ALA A 122 4.23 14.76 -2.25
CA ALA A 122 3.51 13.82 -1.40
C ALA A 122 2.13 14.35 -0.95
N LEU A 123 2.07 15.61 -0.49
CA LEU A 123 0.80 16.24 -0.07
C LEU A 123 -0.22 16.29 -1.22
N TRP A 124 0.21 16.70 -2.42
CA TRP A 124 -0.65 16.71 -3.60
C TRP A 124 -1.04 15.30 -4.06
N GLY A 125 -0.13 14.32 -3.90
CA GLY A 125 -0.42 12.91 -4.15
C GLY A 125 -1.50 12.35 -3.22
N TYR A 126 -1.47 12.71 -1.93
CA TYR A 126 -2.53 12.34 -0.99
C TYR A 126 -3.88 12.97 -1.33
N LEU A 127 -3.90 14.23 -1.77
CA LEU A 127 -5.13 14.84 -2.30
C LEU A 127 -5.67 14.06 -3.49
N LEU A 128 -4.81 13.68 -4.45
CA LEU A 128 -5.22 12.87 -5.59
C LEU A 128 -5.84 11.55 -5.14
N LEU A 129 -5.25 10.85 -4.16
CA LEU A 129 -5.81 9.62 -3.61
C LEU A 129 -7.19 9.83 -2.99
N ILE A 130 -7.38 10.93 -2.24
CA ILE A 130 -8.68 11.29 -1.66
C ILE A 130 -9.72 11.54 -2.76
N LEU A 131 -9.35 12.28 -3.81
CA LEU A 131 -10.24 12.56 -4.94
C LEU A 131 -10.62 11.29 -5.71
N VAL A 132 -9.65 10.41 -5.97
CA VAL A 132 -9.88 9.11 -6.62
C VAL A 132 -10.81 8.26 -5.76
N PHE A 133 -10.57 8.19 -4.45
CA PHE A 133 -11.46 7.47 -3.53
C PHE A 133 -12.88 8.04 -3.56
N GLY A 134 -13.03 9.37 -3.48
CA GLY A 134 -14.33 10.03 -3.56
C GLY A 134 -15.07 9.74 -4.88
N ALA A 135 -14.35 9.78 -6.01
CA ALA A 135 -14.91 9.49 -7.33
C ALA A 135 -15.35 8.02 -7.46
N VAL A 136 -14.52 7.09 -7.01
CA VAL A 136 -14.85 5.65 -7.01
C VAL A 136 -16.03 5.38 -6.08
N HIS A 137 -16.02 5.93 -4.87
CA HIS A 137 -17.11 5.77 -3.90
C HIS A 137 -18.43 6.32 -4.46
N TRP A 138 -18.41 7.49 -5.10
CA TRP A 138 -19.58 8.07 -5.79
C TRP A 138 -20.08 7.16 -6.92
N PHE A 139 -19.18 6.66 -7.76
CA PHE A 139 -19.51 5.76 -8.86
C PHE A 139 -20.15 4.45 -8.36
N VAL A 140 -19.56 3.85 -7.34
CA VAL A 140 -20.07 2.61 -6.72
C VAL A 140 -21.42 2.87 -6.06
N LYS A 141 -21.57 3.96 -5.29
CA LYS A 141 -22.84 4.32 -4.64
C LYS A 141 -24.00 4.40 -5.65
N ARG A 142 -23.77 5.01 -6.82
CA ARG A 142 -24.77 5.11 -7.89
C ARG A 142 -25.24 3.75 -8.43
N GLN A 143 -24.46 2.68 -8.30
CA GLN A 143 -24.86 1.34 -8.78
C GLN A 143 -25.85 0.64 -7.83
N TYR A 144 -26.00 1.12 -6.60
CA TYR A 144 -26.87 0.54 -5.58
C TYR A 144 -28.08 1.43 -5.23
N GLU A 145 -28.23 2.58 -5.90
CA GLU A 145 -29.42 3.44 -5.92
C GLU A 145 -30.24 3.16 -7.19
#